data_AF-A0A520DGB8-F1
#
_entry.id   AF-A0A520DGB8-F1
#
_cell.length_a   1.000
_cell.length_b   1.000
_cell.length_c   1.000
_cell.angle_alpha   90.00
_cell.angle_beta   90.00
_cell.angle_gamma   90.00
#
_symmetry.space_group_name_H-M   'P 1'
#
loop_
_entity.id
_entity.type
_entity.pdbx_description
1 polymer ?
#
loop_
_entity_poly.entity_id
_entity_poly.type
_entity_poly.pdbx_seq_one_letter_code
_entity_poly.pdbx_strand_id
1 'polypeptide(L)' 'MTVRRQLIVRSIAIAALVAAGAPGLAQAQAKLKVAAVYTVPFEQQWVGRIHKALKAAEARGEIEYK' A
#
# COMPACT_ATOMS: atom_id res chain seq x y z
N MET A 1 -42.58 18.12 -7.94
CA MET A 1 -41.64 16.97 -7.84
C MET A 1 -40.36 17.13 -8.68
N THR A 2 -40.33 18.05 -9.65
CA THR A 2 -39.19 18.32 -10.54
C THR A 2 -37.96 18.91 -9.83
N VAL A 3 -38.14 19.81 -8.87
CA VAL A 3 -37.03 20.46 -8.13
C VAL A 3 -36.23 19.47 -7.28
N ARG A 4 -36.91 18.56 -6.56
CA ARG A 4 -36.26 17.51 -5.75
C ARG A 4 -35.46 16.54 -6.61
N ARG A 5 -36.01 16.15 -7.78
CA ARG A 5 -35.33 15.28 -8.74
C ARG A 5 -34.09 15.94 -9.34
N GLN A 6 -34.14 17.24 -9.66
CA GLN A 6 -32.98 17.98 -10.16
C GLN A 6 -31.87 18.12 -9.10
N LEU A 7 -32.23 18.31 -7.83
CA LEU A 7 -31.25 18.36 -6.73
C LEU A 7 -30.52 17.02 -6.57
N ILE A 8 -31.24 15.89 -6.68
CA ILE A 8 -30.65 14.54 -6.61
C ILE A 8 -29.71 14.29 -7.79
N VAL A 9 -30.12 14.63 -9.01
CA VAL A 9 -29.26 14.42 -10.20
C VAL A 9 -28.00 15.28 -10.13
N ARG A 10 -28.10 16.53 -9.65
CA ARG A 10 -26.94 17.41 -9.48
C ARG A 10 -25.98 16.92 -8.41
N SER A 11 -26.50 16.44 -7.28
CA SER A 11 -25.67 15.91 -6.19
C SER A 11 -24.93 14.63 -6.60
N ILE A 12 -25.58 13.75 -7.37
CA ILE A 12 -24.91 12.58 -7.97
C ILE A 12 -23.81 13.00 -8.96
N ALA A 13 -24.08 13.99 -9.81
CA ALA A 13 -23.08 14.49 -10.76
C ALA A 13 -21.86 15.12 -10.06
N ILE A 14 -22.08 15.85 -8.97
CA ILE A 14 -20.99 16.41 -8.14
C ILE A 14 -20.20 15.29 -7.47
N ALA A 15 -20.87 14.29 -6.88
CA ALA A 15 -20.19 13.15 -6.25
C ALA A 15 -19.36 12.34 -7.27
N ALA A 16 -19.86 12.17 -8.50
CA ALA A 16 -19.14 11.49 -9.57
C ALA A 16 -17.90 12.28 -10.02
N LEU A 17 -17.99 13.61 -10.10
CA LEU A 17 -16.84 14.47 -10.39
C LEU A 17 -15.79 14.42 -9.29
N VAL A 18 -16.20 14.40 -8.02
CA VAL A 18 -15.29 14.25 -6.88
C VAL A 18 -14.60 12.87 -6.88
N ALA A 19 -15.35 11.81 -7.19
CA ALA A 19 -14.79 10.45 -7.25
C ALA A 19 -13.84 10.26 -8.47
N ALA A 20 -14.18 10.82 -9.63
CA ALA A 20 -13.34 10.75 -10.83
C ALA A 20 -12.11 11.67 -10.75
N GLY A 21 -12.22 12.79 -10.01
CA GLY A 21 -11.15 13.76 -9.79
C GLY A 21 -10.28 13.49 -8.57
N ALA A 22 -10.48 12.37 -7.85
CA ALA A 22 -9.66 11.96 -6.72
C ALA A 22 -8.65 10.87 -7.13
N PRO A 23 -7.48 11.22 -7.71
CA PRO A 23 -6.37 10.28 -7.94
C PRO A 23 -5.66 9.87 -6.63
N GLY A 24 -6.42 9.64 -5.55
CA GLY A 24 -5.90 9.48 -4.18
C GLY A 24 -6.50 8.33 -3.38
N LEU A 25 -7.47 7.57 -3.93
CA LEU A 25 -7.94 6.32 -3.32
C LEU A 25 -7.21 5.09 -3.86
N ALA A 26 -6.26 5.26 -4.79
CA ALA A 26 -5.15 4.33 -4.88
C ALA A 26 -4.23 4.64 -3.70
N GLN A 27 -4.54 4.07 -2.53
CA GLN A 27 -3.56 3.98 -1.46
C GLN A 27 -2.35 3.28 -2.07
N ALA A 28 -1.29 4.04 -2.37
CA ALA A 28 -0.01 3.45 -2.68
C ALA A 28 0.30 2.53 -1.51
N GLN A 29 0.23 1.22 -1.74
CA GLN A 29 0.44 0.23 -0.69
C GLN A 29 1.84 0.50 -0.14
N ALA A 30 1.91 1.13 1.04
CA ALA A 30 3.18 1.51 1.62
C ALA A 30 4.03 0.24 1.70
N LYS A 31 5.32 0.34 1.31
CA LYS A 31 6.23 -0.81 1.35
C LYS A 31 6.12 -1.50 2.70
N LEU A 32 5.97 -2.82 2.67
CA LEU A 32 5.77 -3.59 3.89
C LEU A 32 7.03 -3.48 4.75
N LYS A 33 6.88 -2.95 5.97
CA LYS A 33 8.00 -2.81 6.92
C LYS A 33 8.28 -4.15 7.58
N VAL A 34 9.48 -4.68 7.38
CA VAL A 34 9.90 -5.98 7.90
C VAL A 34 11.16 -5.79 8.75
N ALA A 35 11.17 -6.36 9.95
CA ALA A 35 12.34 -6.43 10.81
C ALA A 35 12.66 -7.90 11.10
N ALA A 36 13.95 -8.24 11.15
CA ALA A 36 14.39 -9.59 11.47
C ALA A 36 15.14 -9.61 12.80
N VAL A 37 14.64 -10.40 13.75
CA VAL A 37 15.23 -10.61 15.07
C VAL A 37 15.68 -12.05 15.17
N TYR A 38 16.97 -12.27 15.43
CA TYR A 38 17.55 -13.60 15.53
C TYR A 38 18.15 -13.82 16.92
N THR A 39 17.98 -15.02 17.45
CA THR A 39 18.61 -15.46 18.71
C THR A 39 20.04 -15.97 18.50
N VAL A 40 20.42 -16.19 17.25
CA VAL A 40 21.74 -16.71 16.84
C VAL A 40 22.37 -15.76 15.82
N PRO A 41 23.71 -15.75 15.70
CA PRO A 41 24.42 -14.89 14.75
C PRO A 41 24.01 -15.14 13.29
N PHE A 42 24.03 -14.08 12.46
CA PHE A 42 23.55 -14.16 11.08
C PHE A 42 24.48 -14.99 10.17
N GLU A 43 25.73 -15.23 10.59
CA GLU A 43 26.69 -16.09 9.89
C GLU A 43 26.24 -17.55 9.85
N GLN A 44 25.27 -17.94 10.69
CA GLN A 44 24.71 -19.28 10.67
C GLN A 44 23.96 -19.54 9.36
N GLN A 45 24.14 -20.75 8.81
CA GLN A 45 23.73 -21.07 7.44
C GLN A 45 22.24 -20.83 7.17
N TRP A 46 21.37 -21.13 8.13
CA TRP A 46 19.92 -20.92 8.00
C TRP A 46 19.54 -19.43 8.09
N VAL A 47 20.03 -18.70 9.10
CA VAL A 47 19.73 -17.28 9.30
C VAL A 47 20.29 -16.42 8.16
N GLY A 48 21.52 -16.70 7.73
CA GLY A 48 22.15 -16.00 6.63
C GLY A 48 21.39 -16.15 5.30
N ARG A 49 20.72 -17.29 5.06
CA ARG A 49 19.84 -17.45 3.89
C ARG A 49 18.58 -16.58 3.99
N ILE A 50 17.97 -16.47 5.17
CA ILE A 50 16.79 -15.61 5.38
C ILE A 50 17.16 -14.15 5.18
N HIS A 51 18.29 -13.72 5.75
CA HIS A 51 18.78 -12.34 5.59
C HIS A 51 19.00 -11.99 4.11
N LYS A 52 19.62 -12.90 3.33
CA LYS A 52 19.80 -12.73 1.88
C LYS A 52 18.46 -12.65 1.13
N ALA A 53 17.49 -13.49 1.48
CA ALA A 53 16.16 -13.46 0.86
C ALA A 53 15.41 -12.14 1.15
N LEU A 54 15.50 -11.64 2.39
CA LEU A 54 14.93 -10.35 2.78
C LEU A 54 15.61 -9.18 2.06
N LYS A 55 16.94 -9.21 1.94
CA LYS A 55 17.69 -8.22 1.15
C LYS A 55 17.30 -8.25 -0.34
N ALA A 56 17.06 -9.43 -0.90
CA ALA A 56 16.56 -9.54 -2.27
C ALA A 56 15.14 -8.97 -2.43
N ALA A 57 14.25 -9.19 -1.45
CA ALA A 57 12.91 -8.60 -1.45
C ALA A 57 12.93 -7.08 -1.29
N GLU A 58 13.84 -6.55 -0.47
CA GLU A 58 14.10 -5.11 -0.34
C GLU A 58 14.58 -4.51 -1.68
N ALA A 59 15.50 -5.18 -2.37
CA ALA A 59 16.01 -4.75 -3.68
C ALA A 59 14.92 -4.74 -4.76
N ARG A 60 13.96 -5.68 -4.72
CA ARG A 60 12.77 -5.67 -5.58
C ARG A 60 11.78 -4.56 -5.23
N GLY A 61 11.96 -3.90 -4.08
CA GLY A 61 11.08 -2.83 -3.61
C GLY A 61 9.77 -3.30 -2.99
N GLU A 62 9.64 -4.60 -2.71
CA GLU A 62 8.44 -5.19 -2.10
C GLU A 62 8.34 -4.83 -0.62
N ILE A 63 9.48 -4.72 0.07
CA ILE A 63 9.56 -4.48 1.51
C ILE A 63 10.56 -3.37 1.85
N GLU A 64 10.39 -2.76 3.02
CA GLU A 64 11.39 -1.95 3.70
C GLU A 64 12.01 -2.83 4.80
N TYR A 65 13.29 -3.20 4.67
CA TYR A 65 13.96 -4.13 5.59
C TYR A 65 14.91 -3.39 6.54
N LYS A 66 14.66 -3.49 7.85
CA LYS A 66 15.43 -2.84 8.91
C LYS A 66 15.89 -3.80 9.99
#